data_AF-A0A364NUN3-F1
#
_entry.id   AF-A0A364NUN3-F1
#
_cell.length_a   1.000
_cell.length_b   1.000
_cell.length_c   1.000
_cell.angle_alpha   90.00
_cell.angle_beta   90.00
_cell.angle_gamma   90.00
#
_symmetry.space_group_name_H-M   'P 1'
#
loop_
_entity.id
_entity.type
_entity.pdbx_description
1 polymer ?
#
loop_
_entity_poly.entity_id
_entity_poly.type
_entity_poly.pdbx_seq_one_letter_code
_entity_poly.pdbx_strand_id
1 'polypeptide(L)' 'MIERDAFEELTSQSEGREETSILCRKTASGAIKELAFCHRDRCFFVKVSGRERLRSDRIEMIMPYFNSHLPE' A
#
# COMPACT_ATOMS: atom_id res chain seq x y z
N MET A 1 -10.36 -8.55 5.70
CA MET A 1 -9.64 -7.48 6.43
C MET A 1 -8.20 -7.94 6.49
N ILE A 2 -7.25 -7.19 5.94
CA ILE A 2 -5.85 -7.64 5.93
C ILE A 2 -5.25 -7.21 7.26
N GLU A 3 -4.81 -8.17 8.06
CA GLU A 3 -4.33 -7.95 9.42
C GLU A 3 -2.91 -7.35 9.40
N ARG A 4 -2.63 -6.48 10.38
CA ARG A 4 -1.39 -5.70 10.49
C ARG A 4 -0.13 -6.60 10.52
N ASP A 5 -0.24 -7.80 11.09
CA ASP A 5 0.87 -8.74 11.22
C ASP A 5 1.31 -9.32 9.86
N ALA A 6 0.35 -9.52 8.94
CA ALA A 6 0.67 -9.94 7.57
C ALA A 6 1.47 -8.87 6.81
N PHE A 7 1.35 -7.60 7.19
CA PHE A 7 2.11 -6.50 6.57
C PHE A 7 3.56 -6.46 7.02
N GLU A 8 3.84 -6.63 8.32
CA GLU A 8 5.21 -6.63 8.82
C GLU A 8 6.02 -7.80 8.24
N GLU A 9 5.38 -8.96 8.08
CA GLU A 9 6.00 -10.12 7.45
C GLU A 9 6.31 -9.87 5.95
N LEU A 10 5.37 -9.28 5.20
CA LEU A 10 5.59 -8.90 3.79
C LEU A 10 6.68 -7.82 3.63
N THR A 11 6.82 -6.90 4.59
CA THR A 11 7.90 -5.91 4.56
C THR A 11 9.27 -6.48 4.95
N SER A 12 9.30 -7.59 5.69
CA SER A 12 10.54 -8.23 6.15
C SER A 12 11.10 -9.24 5.14
N GLN A 13 10.25 -9.87 4.32
CA GLN A 13 10.67 -10.86 3.30
C GLN A 13 11.33 -10.25 2.05
N SER A 14 11.48 -8.94 2.00
CA SER A 14 11.96 -8.18 0.84
C SER A 14 13.35 -7.55 1.07
N GLU A 15 14.13 -8.13 1.97
CA GLU A 15 15.57 -7.83 2.05
C GLU A 15 16.27 -8.33 0.78
N GLY A 16 16.49 -7.42 -0.18
CA GLY A 16 17.27 -7.68 -1.40
C GLY A 16 16.61 -7.25 -2.71
N ARG A 17 15.37 -6.77 -2.69
CA ARG A 17 14.75 -6.16 -3.88
C ARG A 17 14.78 -4.64 -3.75
N GLU A 18 15.51 -3.96 -4.64
CA GLU A 18 15.47 -2.50 -4.82
C GLU A 18 14.09 -1.98 -5.28
N GLU A 19 13.06 -2.83 -5.25
CA GLU A 19 11.85 -2.69 -6.02
C GLU A 19 10.65 -2.56 -5.08
N THR A 20 9.96 -1.43 -5.22
CA THR A 20 8.63 -1.19 -4.68
C THR A 20 7.76 -2.44 -4.78
N SER A 21 7.37 -3.01 -3.64
CA SER A 21 6.58 -4.24 -3.62
C SER A 21 5.11 -3.91 -3.44
N ILE A 22 4.26 -4.40 -4.36
CA ILE A 22 2.80 -4.29 -4.22
C ILE A 22 2.36 -5.30 -3.17
N LEU A 23 1.83 -4.79 -2.06
CA LEU A 23 1.38 -5.58 -0.93
C LEU A 23 -0.07 -6.03 -1.12
N CYS A 24 -0.93 -5.13 -1.61
CA CYS A 24 -2.35 -5.43 -1.79
C CYS A 24 -2.93 -4.69 -2.99
N ARG A 25 -3.91 -5.30 -3.65
CA ARG A 25 -4.70 -4.67 -4.71
C ARG A 25 -6.19 -4.84 -4.43
N LYS A 26 -6.95 -3.76 -4.55
CA LYS A 26 -8.41 -3.73 -4.41
C LYS A 26 -9.01 -3.01 -5.62
N THR A 27 -10.10 -3.54 -6.16
CA THR A 27 -10.95 -2.83 -7.10
C THR A 27 -12.09 -2.17 -6.34
N ALA A 28 -12.32 -0.87 -6.57
CA ALA A 28 -13.43 -0.14 -5.99
C ALA A 28 -13.92 0.92 -6.98
N SER A 29 -15.23 0.98 -7.20
CA SER A 29 -15.88 2.04 -7.98
C SER A 29 -15.27 2.27 -9.38
N GLY A 30 -14.82 1.21 -10.06
CA GLY A 30 -14.20 1.29 -11.39
C GLY A 30 -12.72 1.66 -11.41
N ALA A 31 -12.10 1.91 -10.25
CA ALA A 31 -10.69 2.18 -10.11
C ALA A 31 -9.95 1.02 -9.42
N ILE A 32 -8.65 0.87 -9.72
CA ILE A 32 -7.76 -0.10 -9.07
C ILE A 32 -6.95 0.66 -8.03
N LYS A 33 -7.13 0.33 -6.74
CA LYS A 33 -6.30 0.78 -5.63
C LYS A 33 -5.20 -0.25 -5.36
N GLU A 34 -3.97 0.20 -5.26
CA GLU A 34 -2.80 -0.62 -4.96
C GLU A 34 -2.10 -0.05 -3.73
N LEU A 35 -1.89 -0.88 -2.72
CA LEU A 35 -1.03 -0.58 -1.60
C LEU A 35 0.33 -1.19 -1.87
N ALA A 36 1.37 -0.38 -1.76
CA ALA A 36 2.73 -0.82 -1.97
C ALA A 36 3.67 -0.20 -0.94
N PHE A 37 4.85 -0.81 -0.77
CA PHE A 37 5.87 -0.35 0.16
C PHE A 37 7.21 -0.22 -0.56
N CYS A 38 7.89 0.90 -0.33
CA CYS A 38 9.24 1.15 -0.80
C CYS A 38 10.20 0.90 0.35
N HIS A 39 11.04 -0.13 0.21
CA HIS A 39 12.05 -0.49 1.20
C HIS A 39 13.15 0.57 1.32
N ARG A 40 13.48 1.23 0.19
CA ARG A 40 14.49 2.30 0.16
C ARG A 40 14.07 3.49 1.01
N ASP A 41 12.85 3.96 0.83
CA ASP A 41 12.33 5.14 1.54
C ASP A 41 11.63 4.78 2.86
N ARG A 42 11.49 3.49 3.15
CA ARG A 42 10.73 2.94 4.29
C ARG A 42 9.32 3.55 4.40
N CYS A 43 8.65 3.69 3.27
CA CYS A 43 7.35 4.34 3.17
C CYS A 43 6.35 3.46 2.42
N PHE A 44 5.09 3.54 2.85
CA PHE A 44 3.94 2.99 2.15
C PHE A 44 3.36 4.03 1.19
N PHE A 45 2.72 3.56 0.12
CA PHE A 45 1.96 4.42 -0.78
C PHE A 45 0.74 3.69 -1.33
N VAL A 46 -0.30 4.49 -1.57
CA VAL A 46 -1.52 4.06 -2.26
C VAL A 46 -1.50 4.64 -3.65
N LYS A 47 -1.53 3.77 -4.66
CA LYS A 47 -1.77 4.16 -6.05
C LYS A 47 -3.21 3.89 -6.41
N VAL A 48 -3.80 4.78 -7.19
CA VAL A 48 -5.10 4.55 -7.79
C VAL A 48 -5.00 4.77 -9.28
N SER A 49 -5.41 3.75 -10.04
CA SER A 49 -5.36 3.75 -11.50
C SER A 49 -3.95 4.10 -11.99
N GLY A 50 -2.94 3.58 -11.30
CA GLY A 50 -1.52 3.79 -11.57
C GLY A 50 -0.91 5.09 -11.02
N ARG A 51 -1.70 5.99 -10.42
CA ARG A 51 -1.21 7.28 -9.89
C ARG A 51 -1.09 7.24 -8.36
N GLU A 52 0.06 7.64 -7.82
CA GLU A 52 0.22 7.80 -6.38
C GLU A 52 -0.73 8.89 -5.84
N ARG A 53 -1.49 8.56 -4.79
CA ARG A 53 -2.44 9.48 -4.14
C ARG A 53 -2.05 9.79 -2.70
N LEU A 54 -1.44 8.83 -2.02
CA LEU A 54 -1.03 8.96 -0.63
C LEU A 54 0.30 8.25 -0.41
N ARG A 55 1.18 8.86 0.38
CA ARG A 55 2.44 8.29 0.85
C ARG A 55 2.60 8.58 2.34
N SER A 56 3.07 7.60 3.10
CA SER A 56 3.30 7.74 4.54
C SER A 56 4.24 6.63 5.02
N ASP A 57 5.14 6.95 5.93
CA ASP A 57 5.92 5.98 6.71
C ASP A 57 5.06 5.25 7.76
N ARG A 58 3.88 5.79 8.09
CA ARG A 58 2.93 5.22 9.05
C ARG A 58 1.78 4.49 8.38
N ILE A 59 1.70 3.17 8.60
CA ILE A 59 0.64 2.30 8.05
C ILE A 59 -0.77 2.68 8.51
N GLU A 60 -0.88 3.20 9.73
CA GLU A 60 -2.13 3.67 10.34
C GLU A 60 -2.74 4.90 9.63
N MET A 61 -1.96 5.66 8.86
CA MET A 61 -2.51 6.70 7.98
C MET A 61 -2.94 6.16 6.61
N ILE A 62 -2.31 5.07 6.16
CA ILE A 62 -2.49 4.50 4.82
C ILE A 62 -3.70 3.57 4.78
N MET A 63 -3.87 2.75 5.80
CA MET A 63 -4.94 1.76 5.90
C MET A 63 -6.35 2.37 5.80
N PRO A 64 -6.68 3.47 6.51
CA PRO A 64 -7.99 4.09 6.37
C PRO A 64 -8.25 4.58 4.93
N TYR A 65 -7.25 5.20 4.29
CA TYR A 65 -7.36 5.69 2.92
C TYR A 65 -7.56 4.54 1.92
N PHE A 66 -6.73 3.49 2.02
CA PHE A 66 -6.81 2.31 1.15
C PHE A 66 -8.16 1.58 1.29
N ASN A 67 -8.65 1.45 2.53
CA ASN A 67 -9.93 0.78 2.81
C ASN A 67 -11.15 1.65 2.49
N SER A 68 -11.00 2.97 2.46
CA SER A 68 -12.12 3.89 2.21
C SER A 68 -12.83 3.60 0.88
N HIS A 69 -14.16 3.73 0.92
CA HIS A 69 -15.04 3.69 -0.24
C HIS A 69 -15.08 5.01 -1.00
N LEU A 70 -14.23 5.98 -0.63
CA LEU A 70 -14.25 7.31 -1.22
C LEU A 70 -14.15 7.18 -2.75
N PRO A 71 -15.12 7.77 -3.49
CA PRO A 71 -14.97 7.95 -4.92
C PRO A 71 -13.80 8.91 -5.15
N GLU A 72 -13.01 8.66 -6.17
CA GLU A 72 -11.79 9.41 -6.48
C GLU A 72 -11.95 10.35 -7.64
#